data_AF-A0AAD1RNC2-F1
#
_entry.id   AF-A0AAD1RNC2-F1
#
_cell.length_a   1.000
_cell.length_b   1.000
_cell.length_c   1.000
_cell.angle_alpha   90.00
_cell.angle_beta   90.00
_cell.angle_gamma   90.00
#
_symmetry.space_group_name_H-M   'P 1'
#
loop_
_entity.id
_entity.type
_entity.pdbx_description
1 polymer ?
#
loop_
_entity_poly.entity_id
_entity_poly.type
_entity_poly.pdbx_seq_one_letter_code
_entity_poly.pdbx_strand_id
1 'polypeptide(L)'
;MAYTAAPLHVLTQNCRGLNTPEKRSHFLRELHRKRVSVAMLQETHLKTSDTHRLKDRGYPTNYHSTHSTDRKAGVAILVAANTQFTLMDQLADPNVRGYTHYSAIHRRYSRIDYVLIQQEGLQRLQSAEIIPTPWSDHSAVSIHLDSPLFRPTKTAWRLNESLLSDPEVKSLLTEHLTNYFTENDTEDVSKVTLWEAHKSVLWGHLIRIASRKKREAQQHMLELTDQISKLETQHKRSQLEEHYRSLLDTRRQLADLVARKHHRATQRSKAFFYIHANKSGRLLARMIRPQ
;
A
#
# COMPACT_ATOMS: atom_id res chain seq x y z
N MET A 1 -11.66 39.94 -10.19
CA MET A 1 -10.50 39.98 -9.27
C MET A 1 -10.01 38.55 -9.10
N ALA A 2 -8.77 38.27 -9.50
CA ALA A 2 -8.18 36.96 -9.25
C ALA A 2 -7.99 36.82 -7.73
N TYR A 3 -8.69 35.88 -7.09
CA TYR A 3 -8.37 35.48 -5.73
C TYR A 3 -6.96 34.89 -5.76
N THR A 4 -5.95 35.67 -5.39
CA THR A 4 -4.63 35.13 -5.06
C THR A 4 -4.80 34.41 -3.72
N ALA A 5 -5.23 33.15 -3.78
CA ALA A 5 -5.29 32.30 -2.60
C ALA A 5 -3.92 32.28 -1.94
N ALA A 6 -3.86 32.62 -0.65
CA ALA A 6 -2.61 32.52 0.09
C ALA A 6 -2.10 31.07 0.03
N PRO A 7 -0.78 30.86 -0.14
CA PRO A 7 -0.23 29.51 -0.26
C PRO A 7 -0.52 28.70 1.00
N LEU A 8 -1.04 27.49 0.82
CA LEU A 8 -1.28 26.54 1.90
C LEU A 8 0.05 25.96 2.37
N HIS A 9 0.47 26.29 3.60
CA HIS A 9 1.69 25.75 4.19
C HIS A 9 1.37 24.57 5.11
N VAL A 10 1.70 23.36 4.66
CA VAL A 10 1.51 22.13 5.45
C VAL A 10 2.85 21.71 6.05
N LEU A 11 2.85 21.45 7.36
CA LEU A 11 4.03 20.96 8.09
C LEU A 11 3.71 19.63 8.75
N THR A 12 4.59 18.64 8.60
CA THR A 12 4.53 17.41 9.40
C THR A 12 5.75 17.32 10.31
N GLN A 13 5.53 16.93 11.57
CA GLN A 13 6.59 16.86 12.56
C GLN A 13 6.32 15.77 13.60
N ASN A 14 7.31 14.92 13.83
CA ASN A 14 7.38 14.12 15.04
C ASN A 14 7.88 14.99 16.20
N CYS A 15 7.03 15.15 17.22
CA CYS A 15 7.24 16.09 18.31
C CYS A 15 8.03 15.50 19.49
N ARG A 16 8.18 14.17 19.58
CA ARG A 16 8.78 13.47 20.73
C ARG A 16 8.26 13.99 22.08
N GLY A 17 6.95 14.08 22.20
CA GLY A 17 6.21 14.55 23.37
C GLY A 17 6.05 16.07 23.49
N LEU A 18 4.84 16.53 23.81
CA LEU A 18 4.47 17.93 24.04
C LEU A 18 3.90 18.14 25.46
N ASN A 19 4.43 17.42 26.43
CA ASN A 19 3.89 17.38 27.80
C ASN A 19 4.17 18.66 28.62
N THR A 20 5.28 19.35 28.35
CA THR A 20 5.66 20.54 29.10
C THR A 20 5.07 21.82 28.48
N PRO A 21 4.56 22.76 29.29
CA PRO A 21 4.03 24.04 28.80
C PRO A 21 5.03 24.84 27.96
N GLU A 22 6.31 24.80 28.32
CA GLU A 22 7.39 25.53 27.64
C GLU A 22 7.58 25.00 26.22
N LYS A 23 7.64 23.68 26.07
CA LYS A 23 7.80 23.02 24.77
C LYS A 23 6.57 23.24 23.89
N ARG A 24 5.35 23.19 24.44
CA ARG A 24 4.13 23.53 23.69
C ARG A 24 4.14 24.97 23.20
N SER A 25 4.49 25.91 24.09
CA SER A 25 4.49 27.34 23.78
C SER A 25 5.55 27.68 22.73
N HIS A 26 6.74 27.07 22.83
CA HIS A 26 7.78 27.19 21.82
C HIS A 26 7.33 26.62 20.47
N PHE A 27 6.71 25.43 20.49
CA PHE A 27 6.23 24.79 19.27
C PHE A 27 5.16 25.61 18.55
N LEU A 28 4.13 26.08 19.27
CA LEU A 28 3.08 26.95 18.70
C LEU A 28 3.69 28.24 18.13
N ARG A 29 4.66 28.84 18.81
CA ARG A 29 5.36 30.03 18.32
C ARG A 29 6.13 29.77 17.02
N GLU A 30 6.77 28.61 16.89
CA GLU A 30 7.41 28.21 15.64
C GLU A 30 6.40 28.04 14.50
N LEU A 31 5.21 27.49 14.77
CA LEU A 31 4.15 27.38 13.77
C LEU A 31 3.69 28.76 13.27
N HIS A 32 3.50 29.71 14.19
CA HIS A 32 3.18 31.12 13.85
C HIS A 32 4.28 31.77 13.02
N ARG A 33 5.55 31.63 13.45
CA ARG A 33 6.72 32.21 12.77
C ARG A 33 6.83 31.71 11.32
N LYS A 34 6.54 30.43 11.12
CA LYS A 34 6.56 29.76 9.81
C LYS A 34 5.27 29.94 9.01
N ARG A 35 4.25 30.61 9.58
CA ARG A 35 2.92 30.79 8.97
C ARG A 35 2.32 29.46 8.49
N VAL A 36 2.36 28.44 9.35
CA VAL A 36 1.86 27.10 9.01
C VAL A 36 0.33 27.10 8.98
N SER A 37 -0.28 26.68 7.86
CA SER A 37 -1.73 26.59 7.71
C SER A 37 -2.30 25.32 8.35
N VAL A 38 -1.59 24.19 8.19
CA VAL A 38 -1.96 22.87 8.75
C VAL A 38 -0.71 22.19 9.30
N ALA A 39 -0.72 21.80 10.57
CA ALA A 39 0.37 21.07 11.20
C ALA A 39 -0.05 19.64 11.57
N MET A 40 0.64 18.63 11.05
CA MET A 40 0.42 17.20 11.30
C MET A 40 1.49 16.67 12.26
N LEU A 41 1.10 16.39 13.49
CA LEU A 41 1.97 16.10 14.60
C LEU A 41 1.94 14.62 14.96
N GLN A 42 3.10 14.04 15.17
CA GLN A 42 3.26 12.65 15.62
C GLN A 42 3.96 12.63 16.99
N GLU A 43 3.75 11.55 17.74
CA GLU A 43 4.29 11.36 19.09
C GLU A 43 4.02 12.55 20.03
N THR A 44 2.79 13.08 20.05
CA THR A 44 2.44 14.21 20.92
C THR A 44 2.49 13.84 22.41
N HIS A 45 2.25 12.57 22.74
CA HIS A 45 2.26 12.00 24.10
C HIS A 45 1.29 12.69 25.07
N LEU A 46 0.29 13.43 24.55
CA LEU A 46 -0.73 14.09 25.37
C LEU A 46 -1.78 13.08 25.83
N LYS A 47 -2.25 13.22 27.07
CA LYS A 47 -3.46 12.52 27.53
C LYS A 47 -4.68 13.12 26.84
N THR A 48 -5.76 12.37 26.71
CA THR A 48 -7.03 12.89 26.18
C THR A 48 -7.49 14.14 26.94
N SER A 49 -7.34 14.16 28.27
CA SER A 49 -7.63 15.32 29.12
C SER A 49 -6.76 16.55 28.82
N ASP A 50 -5.55 16.36 28.29
CA ASP A 50 -4.56 17.41 28.03
C ASP A 50 -4.59 17.92 26.57
N THR A 51 -5.34 17.28 25.68
CA THR A 51 -5.41 17.62 24.24
C THR A 51 -5.88 19.06 23.98
N HIS A 52 -6.79 19.58 24.81
CA HIS A 52 -7.27 20.96 24.72
C HIS A 52 -6.15 22.00 24.96
N ARG A 53 -5.06 21.61 25.63
CA ARG A 53 -3.92 22.49 25.94
C ARG A 53 -3.01 22.72 24.73
N LEU A 54 -3.20 21.98 23.64
CA LEU A 54 -2.52 22.17 22.37
C LEU A 54 -3.41 22.98 21.42
N LYS A 55 -3.81 24.17 21.87
CA LYS A 55 -4.58 25.18 21.13
C LYS A 55 -4.12 26.57 21.53
N ASP A 56 -4.25 27.51 20.62
CA ASP A 56 -4.23 28.93 20.92
C ASP A 56 -5.18 29.68 19.96
N ARG A 57 -5.16 31.02 20.01
CA ARG A 57 -6.03 31.85 19.16
C ARG A 57 -5.77 31.65 17.66
N GLY A 58 -4.53 31.33 17.27
CA GLY A 58 -4.21 31.12 15.86
C GLY A 58 -4.37 29.66 15.42
N TYR A 59 -4.38 28.68 16.34
CA TYR A 59 -4.73 27.28 16.09
C TYR A 59 -5.89 26.82 17.00
N PRO A 60 -7.14 27.26 16.73
CA PRO A 60 -8.31 26.96 17.56
C PRO A 60 -8.81 25.52 17.38
N THR A 61 -8.57 24.95 16.20
CA THR A 61 -9.04 23.63 15.82
C THR A 61 -7.91 22.63 15.97
N ASN A 62 -8.20 21.54 16.70
CA ASN A 62 -7.29 20.42 16.81
C ASN A 62 -8.04 19.09 16.73
N TYR A 63 -7.50 18.17 15.94
CA TYR A 63 -7.99 16.79 15.83
C TYR A 63 -6.93 15.89 16.43
N HIS A 64 -7.28 15.04 17.37
CA HIS A 64 -6.32 14.16 18.02
C HIS A 64 -6.77 12.72 18.01
N SER A 65 -5.78 11.85 17.99
CA SER A 65 -5.96 10.47 18.38
C SER A 65 -4.92 10.17 19.46
N THR A 66 -5.37 10.06 20.70
CA THR A 66 -4.53 9.81 21.88
C THR A 66 -5.10 8.68 22.70
N HIS A 67 -4.22 7.87 23.29
CA HIS A 67 -4.63 6.81 24.20
C HIS A 67 -5.17 7.42 25.52
N SER A 68 -6.36 7.02 25.95
CA SER A 68 -7.13 7.75 26.98
C SER A 68 -6.46 7.92 28.34
N THR A 69 -5.50 7.04 28.69
CA THR A 69 -4.89 7.00 30.03
C THR A 69 -3.38 7.27 30.07
N ASP A 70 -2.65 7.03 28.97
CA ASP A 70 -1.17 6.95 28.96
C ASP A 70 -0.51 8.00 28.04
N ARG A 71 0.59 8.60 28.51
CA ARG A 71 1.41 9.57 27.77
C ARG A 71 2.43 8.91 26.83
N LYS A 72 2.02 7.90 26.08
CA LYS A 72 2.95 7.04 25.31
C LYS A 72 2.89 7.22 23.79
N ALA A 73 1.73 7.60 23.26
CA ALA A 73 1.52 7.81 21.83
C ALA A 73 0.48 8.90 21.61
N GLY A 74 0.52 9.52 20.44
CA GLY A 74 -0.52 10.47 20.04
C GLY A 74 -0.21 11.15 18.72
N VAL A 75 -1.23 11.33 17.91
CA VAL A 75 -1.18 12.16 16.71
C VAL A 75 -2.14 13.34 16.88
N ALA A 76 -1.77 14.50 16.32
CA ALA A 76 -2.62 15.67 16.33
C ALA A 76 -2.53 16.43 15.00
N ILE A 77 -3.66 16.94 14.51
CA ILE A 77 -3.71 17.86 13.37
C ILE A 77 -4.17 19.21 13.91
N LEU A 78 -3.35 20.23 13.76
CA LEU A 78 -3.68 21.61 14.07
C LEU A 78 -4.00 22.37 12.79
N VAL A 79 -5.10 23.12 12.81
CA VAL A 79 -5.51 23.95 11.68
C VAL A 79 -5.55 25.41 12.10
N ALA A 80 -4.87 26.26 11.34
CA ALA A 80 -4.82 27.69 11.62
C ALA A 80 -6.20 28.35 11.45
N ALA A 81 -6.51 29.36 12.25
CA ALA A 81 -7.81 30.05 12.25
C ALA A 81 -8.15 30.72 10.91
N ASN A 82 -7.13 31.11 10.15
CA ASN A 82 -7.26 31.73 8.83
C ASN A 82 -7.31 30.70 7.68
N THR A 83 -7.26 29.40 7.98
CA THR A 83 -7.40 28.34 6.99
C THR A 83 -8.87 27.94 6.92
N GLN A 84 -9.50 28.09 5.74
CA GLN A 84 -10.82 27.53 5.50
C GLN A 84 -10.72 26.01 5.54
N PHE A 85 -11.23 25.41 6.62
CA PHE A 85 -11.21 23.98 6.85
C PHE A 85 -12.53 23.55 7.45
N THR A 86 -13.18 22.60 6.80
CA THR A 86 -14.38 21.95 7.32
C THR A 86 -14.05 20.48 7.51
N LEU A 87 -14.10 19.99 8.75
CA LEU A 87 -14.05 18.55 8.97
C LEU A 87 -15.34 17.96 8.43
N MET A 88 -15.22 17.21 7.34
CA MET A 88 -16.27 16.31 6.89
C MET A 88 -15.83 14.89 7.22
N ASP A 89 -16.57 14.22 8.08
CA ASP A 89 -16.37 12.79 8.34
C ASP A 89 -16.98 11.99 7.19
N GLN A 90 -16.34 12.04 6.02
CA GLN A 90 -16.80 11.30 4.84
C GLN A 90 -15.87 10.12 4.59
N LEU A 91 -15.83 9.19 5.54
CA LEU A 91 -15.14 7.90 5.42
C LEU A 91 -15.62 6.87 6.45
N ALA A 92 -16.90 6.94 6.79
CA ALA A 92 -17.61 5.87 7.46
C ALA A 92 -19.04 5.89 6.90
N ASP A 93 -19.53 4.73 6.49
CA ASP A 93 -20.94 4.44 6.67
C ASP A 93 -21.34 5.03 8.05
N PRO A 94 -22.30 5.95 8.14
CA PRO A 94 -22.68 6.57 9.42
C PRO A 94 -22.95 5.55 10.53
N ASN A 95 -23.22 4.30 10.14
CA ASN A 95 -23.50 3.16 11.01
C ASN A 95 -22.27 2.31 11.39
N VAL A 96 -21.10 2.48 10.75
CA VAL A 96 -19.91 1.62 10.97
C VAL A 96 -18.66 2.44 11.28
N ARG A 97 -18.23 2.40 12.56
CA ARG A 97 -16.93 2.96 12.97
C ARG A 97 -15.77 2.08 12.48
N GLY A 98 -15.13 2.49 11.38
CA GLY A 98 -13.86 1.92 10.91
C GLY A 98 -12.65 2.35 11.77
N TYR A 99 -11.65 1.47 11.89
CA TYR A 99 -10.38 1.75 12.58
C TYR A 99 -9.22 1.38 11.66
N THR A 100 -8.12 2.14 11.75
CA THR A 100 -6.95 1.94 10.89
C THR A 100 -5.83 1.20 11.60
N HIS A 101 -5.90 1.02 12.92
CA HIS A 101 -4.87 0.34 13.70
C HIS A 101 -5.43 -0.39 14.91
N TYR A 102 -4.80 -1.50 15.27
CA TYR A 102 -5.07 -2.26 16.49
C TYR A 102 -3.79 -2.44 17.32
N SER A 103 -3.79 -1.96 18.56
CA SER A 103 -2.68 -2.18 19.49
C SER A 103 -2.93 -3.45 20.30
N ALA A 104 -2.12 -4.49 20.07
CA ALA A 104 -2.20 -5.75 20.82
C ALA A 104 -1.84 -5.57 22.30
N ILE A 105 -0.83 -4.75 22.60
CA ILE A 105 -0.37 -4.44 23.97
C ILE A 105 -1.50 -3.79 24.78
N HIS A 106 -2.22 -2.87 24.17
CA HIS A 106 -3.29 -2.11 24.82
C HIS A 106 -4.69 -2.68 24.58
N ARG A 107 -4.81 -3.74 23.78
CA ARG A 107 -6.06 -4.39 23.33
C ARG A 107 -7.12 -3.40 22.86
N ARG A 108 -6.71 -2.44 22.04
CA ARG A 108 -7.58 -1.32 21.61
C ARG A 108 -7.40 -0.98 20.14
N TYR A 109 -8.53 -0.63 19.53
CA TYR A 109 -8.59 -0.10 18.18
C TYR A 109 -8.46 1.43 18.19
N SER A 110 -7.73 1.97 17.22
CA SER A 110 -7.51 3.39 17.04
C SER A 110 -7.66 3.77 15.56
N ARG A 111 -8.22 4.94 15.30
CA ARG A 111 -8.21 5.58 13.98
C ARG A 111 -7.17 6.70 14.04
N ILE A 112 -6.05 6.53 13.35
CA ILE A 112 -4.94 7.49 13.40
C ILE A 112 -4.46 7.96 12.03
N ASP A 113 -4.96 7.36 10.95
CA ASP A 113 -4.59 7.67 9.58
C ASP A 113 -5.69 8.55 8.94
N TYR A 114 -5.28 9.71 8.41
CA TYR A 114 -6.18 10.71 7.84
C TYR A 114 -5.72 11.07 6.43
N VAL A 115 -6.67 11.25 5.52
CA VAL A 115 -6.42 11.79 4.18
C VAL A 115 -7.08 13.16 4.09
N LEU A 116 -6.29 14.18 3.76
CA LEU A 116 -6.77 15.56 3.60
C LEU A 116 -6.88 15.88 2.12
N ILE A 117 -8.03 16.41 1.70
CA ILE A 117 -8.29 16.84 0.33
C ILE A 117 -8.85 18.27 0.31
N GLN A 118 -8.63 18.99 -0.79
CA GLN A 118 -9.24 20.30 -1.01
C GLN A 118 -10.77 20.16 -1.11
N GLN A 119 -11.51 21.19 -0.71
CA GLN A 119 -12.97 21.15 -0.68
C GLN A 119 -13.58 20.86 -2.05
N GLU A 120 -13.01 21.38 -3.14
CA GLU A 120 -13.43 21.12 -4.52
C GLU A 120 -13.16 19.67 -4.94
N GLY A 121 -12.17 19.02 -4.34
CA GLY A 121 -11.87 17.61 -4.54
C GLY A 121 -12.99 16.68 -4.05
N LEU A 122 -13.86 17.14 -3.14
CA LEU A 122 -15.02 16.36 -2.67
C LEU A 122 -16.00 16.04 -3.79
N GLN A 123 -16.20 16.96 -4.73
CA GLN A 123 -17.08 16.71 -5.89
C GLN A 123 -16.55 15.61 -6.81
N ARG A 124 -15.25 15.32 -6.72
CA ARG A 124 -14.56 14.31 -7.53
C ARG A 124 -14.34 13.00 -6.75
N LEU A 125 -14.69 12.96 -5.46
CA LEU A 125 -14.53 11.77 -4.64
C LEU A 125 -15.58 10.73 -5.01
N GLN A 126 -15.13 9.62 -5.60
CA GLN A 126 -15.98 8.50 -5.99
C GLN A 126 -16.18 7.53 -4.82
N SER A 127 -15.10 7.20 -4.13
CA SER A 127 -15.15 6.29 -2.99
C SER A 127 -13.96 6.51 -2.08
N ALA A 128 -14.13 6.05 -0.84
CA ALA A 128 -13.09 6.08 0.15
C ALA A 128 -13.26 4.84 1.06
N GLU A 129 -12.18 4.11 1.30
CA GLU A 129 -12.22 2.80 1.93
C GLU A 129 -10.99 2.55 2.81
N ILE A 130 -11.18 1.83 3.92
CA ILE A 130 -10.07 1.31 4.73
C ILE A 130 -9.73 -0.07 4.21
N ILE A 131 -8.52 -0.24 3.70
CA ILE A 131 -8.02 -1.48 3.11
C ILE A 131 -7.12 -2.19 4.13
N PRO A 132 -7.52 -3.38 4.63
CA PRO A 132 -6.66 -4.19 5.48
C PRO A 132 -5.33 -4.48 4.78
N THR A 133 -4.22 -4.20 5.45
CA THR A 133 -2.89 -4.39 4.89
C THR A 133 -2.19 -5.55 5.62
N PRO A 134 -1.81 -6.64 4.93
CA PRO A 134 -1.31 -7.86 5.59
C PRO A 134 0.13 -7.75 6.08
N TRP A 135 0.93 -6.84 5.50
CA TRP A 135 2.33 -6.64 5.86
C TRP A 135 2.55 -5.47 6.83
N SER A 136 1.48 -4.86 7.33
CA SER A 136 1.53 -3.76 8.30
C SER A 136 0.50 -3.98 9.41
N ASP A 137 0.79 -3.45 10.58
CA ASP A 137 -0.13 -3.29 11.71
C ASP A 137 -1.16 -2.17 11.48
N HIS A 138 -0.96 -1.35 10.45
CA HIS A 138 -1.90 -0.35 9.96
C HIS A 138 -2.66 -0.82 8.72
N SER A 139 -3.96 -0.54 8.67
CA SER A 139 -4.76 -0.59 7.46
C SER A 139 -4.58 0.70 6.66
N ALA A 140 -4.48 0.57 5.34
CA ALA A 140 -4.37 1.72 4.44
C ALA A 140 -5.72 2.44 4.35
N VAL A 141 -5.68 3.75 4.12
CA VAL A 141 -6.86 4.55 3.76
C VAL A 141 -6.73 4.91 2.28
N SER A 142 -7.66 4.43 1.46
CA SER A 142 -7.68 4.67 0.02
C SER A 142 -8.81 5.64 -0.32
N ILE A 143 -8.53 6.61 -1.19
CA ILE A 143 -9.52 7.49 -1.79
C ILE A 143 -9.42 7.40 -3.31
N HIS A 144 -10.56 7.33 -3.98
CA HIS A 144 -10.65 7.31 -5.44
C HIS A 144 -11.22 8.65 -5.90
N LEU A 145 -10.35 9.46 -6.51
CA LEU A 145 -10.72 10.77 -7.07
C LEU A 145 -10.80 10.66 -8.59
N ASP A 146 -11.89 11.12 -9.18
CA ASP A 146 -12.01 11.20 -10.64
C ASP A 146 -10.98 12.17 -11.20
N SER A 147 -10.26 11.80 -12.26
CA SER A 147 -9.20 12.63 -12.85
C SER A 147 -9.26 12.62 -14.38
N PRO A 148 -9.55 13.76 -15.03
CA PRO A 148 -9.66 13.84 -16.48
C PRO A 148 -8.30 13.69 -17.19
N LEU A 149 -7.19 13.76 -16.46
CA LEU A 149 -5.83 13.70 -17.00
C LEU A 149 -5.22 12.29 -16.97
N PHE A 150 -5.89 11.32 -16.36
CA PHE A 150 -5.34 9.97 -16.28
C PHE A 150 -5.52 9.25 -17.62
N ARG A 151 -4.41 9.07 -18.35
CA ARG A 151 -4.36 8.20 -19.53
C ARG A 151 -3.59 6.93 -19.18
N PRO A 152 -4.20 5.74 -19.24
CA PRO A 152 -3.47 4.51 -19.01
C PRO A 152 -2.36 4.36 -20.04
N THR A 153 -1.14 4.11 -19.58
CA THR A 153 -0.02 3.82 -20.46
C THR A 153 -0.27 2.47 -21.14
N LYS A 154 -0.14 2.41 -22.47
CA LYS A 154 -0.09 1.13 -23.19
C LYS A 154 1.15 0.38 -22.73
N THR A 155 0.97 -0.80 -22.16
CA THR A 155 2.09 -1.67 -21.78
C THR A 155 2.32 -2.69 -22.90
N ALA A 156 3.56 -2.84 -23.33
CA ALA A 156 3.94 -3.94 -24.20
C ALA A 156 3.94 -5.24 -23.39
N TRP A 157 3.43 -6.32 -23.98
CA TRP A 157 3.49 -7.64 -23.35
C TRP A 157 4.95 -8.07 -23.18
N ARG A 158 5.24 -8.68 -22.04
CA ARG A 158 6.54 -9.31 -21.75
C ARG A 158 6.29 -10.64 -21.08
N LEU A 159 7.06 -11.64 -21.48
CA LEU A 159 7.00 -12.97 -20.91
C LEU A 159 7.24 -12.93 -19.40
N ASN A 160 6.45 -13.70 -18.65
CA ASN A 160 6.72 -13.96 -17.25
C ASN A 160 7.69 -15.14 -17.12
N GLU A 161 8.98 -14.83 -16.98
CA GLU A 161 10.06 -15.83 -16.90
C GLU A 161 9.87 -16.82 -15.73
N SER A 162 9.19 -16.43 -14.65
CA SER A 162 8.93 -17.33 -13.52
C SER A 162 8.10 -18.56 -13.90
N LEU A 163 7.31 -18.49 -14.99
CA LEU A 163 6.54 -19.63 -15.49
C LEU A 163 7.46 -20.74 -16.00
N LEU A 164 8.64 -20.37 -16.52
CA LEU A 164 9.62 -21.32 -17.04
C LEU A 164 10.33 -22.08 -15.92
N SER A 165 10.18 -21.68 -14.65
CA SER A 165 10.74 -22.39 -13.51
C SER A 165 9.79 -23.44 -12.94
N ASP A 166 8.48 -23.35 -13.25
CA ASP A 166 7.44 -24.24 -12.72
C ASP A 166 7.49 -25.61 -13.45
N PRO A 167 7.73 -26.73 -12.73
CA PRO A 167 7.84 -28.05 -13.34
C PRO A 167 6.60 -28.49 -14.13
N GLU A 168 5.41 -28.15 -13.64
CA GLU A 168 4.13 -28.47 -14.30
C GLU A 168 4.04 -27.73 -15.64
N VAL A 169 4.41 -26.45 -15.64
CA VAL A 169 4.42 -25.63 -16.85
C VAL A 169 5.48 -26.12 -17.83
N LYS A 170 6.66 -26.53 -17.35
CA LYS A 170 7.70 -27.12 -18.23
C LYS A 170 7.22 -28.37 -18.93
N SER A 171 6.57 -29.29 -18.20
CA SER A 171 6.03 -30.52 -18.78
C SER A 171 4.99 -30.20 -19.86
N LEU A 172 4.01 -29.35 -19.54
CA LEU A 172 2.95 -28.95 -20.47
C LEU A 172 3.50 -28.25 -21.72
N LEU A 173 4.47 -27.35 -21.55
CA LEU A 173 5.12 -26.70 -22.67
C LEU A 173 5.87 -27.72 -23.54
N THR A 174 6.59 -28.66 -22.94
CA THR A 174 7.33 -29.69 -23.70
C THR A 174 6.40 -30.57 -24.54
N GLU A 175 5.25 -30.95 -23.98
CA GLU A 175 4.19 -31.67 -24.70
C GLU A 175 3.64 -30.84 -25.87
N HIS A 176 3.24 -29.58 -25.62
CA HIS A 176 2.73 -28.69 -26.65
C HIS A 176 3.74 -28.42 -27.78
N LEU A 177 5.02 -28.26 -27.42
CA LEU A 177 6.12 -28.07 -28.38
C LEU A 177 6.24 -29.30 -29.27
N THR A 178 6.22 -30.51 -28.68
CA THR A 178 6.34 -31.78 -29.41
C THR A 178 5.17 -31.96 -30.38
N ASN A 179 3.94 -31.81 -29.90
CA ASN A 179 2.73 -31.98 -30.71
C ASN A 179 2.69 -31.00 -31.89
N TYR A 180 3.09 -29.74 -31.66
CA TYR A 180 3.12 -28.74 -32.73
C TYR A 180 4.02 -29.16 -33.89
N PHE A 181 5.26 -29.57 -33.61
CA PHE A 181 6.19 -29.95 -34.67
C PHE A 181 5.82 -31.28 -35.32
N THR A 182 5.26 -32.24 -34.58
CA THR A 182 4.79 -33.51 -35.18
C THR A 182 3.64 -33.31 -36.15
N GLU A 183 2.76 -32.33 -35.90
CA GLU A 183 1.57 -32.09 -36.71
C GLU A 183 1.79 -31.13 -37.88
N ASN A 184 2.74 -30.18 -37.74
CA ASN A 184 2.88 -29.05 -38.67
C ASN A 184 4.17 -29.08 -39.48
N ASP A 185 5.13 -29.97 -39.20
CA ASP A 185 6.35 -30.11 -39.99
C ASP A 185 6.09 -30.93 -41.27
N THR A 186 5.43 -30.32 -42.25
CA THR A 186 5.14 -30.89 -43.57
C THR A 186 6.08 -30.32 -44.63
N GLU A 187 6.25 -31.04 -45.75
CA GLU A 187 7.13 -30.61 -46.85
C GLU A 187 6.69 -29.29 -47.50
N ASP A 188 5.39 -28.97 -47.42
CA ASP A 188 4.79 -27.76 -48.02
C ASP A 188 5.03 -26.48 -47.21
N VAL A 189 5.46 -26.59 -45.95
CA VAL A 189 5.62 -25.44 -45.05
C VAL A 189 7.09 -25.09 -44.88
N SER A 190 7.43 -23.83 -45.19
CA SER A 190 8.80 -23.34 -44.97
C SER A 190 9.17 -23.39 -43.49
N LYS A 191 10.42 -23.76 -43.18
CA LYS A 191 10.91 -23.81 -41.79
C LYS A 191 10.82 -22.45 -41.08
N VAL A 192 10.91 -21.33 -41.81
CA VAL A 192 10.73 -19.98 -41.27
C VAL A 192 9.28 -19.76 -40.84
N THR A 193 8.32 -20.07 -41.70
CA THR A 193 6.89 -19.97 -41.38
C THR A 193 6.52 -20.87 -40.21
N LEU A 194 7.01 -22.11 -40.20
CA LEU A 194 6.83 -23.05 -39.11
C LEU A 194 7.32 -22.47 -37.77
N TRP A 195 8.51 -21.86 -37.75
CA TRP A 195 9.06 -21.23 -36.55
C TRP A 195 8.30 -19.99 -36.07
N GLU A 196 7.87 -19.10 -36.98
CA GLU A 196 7.10 -17.90 -36.62
C GLU A 196 5.71 -18.26 -36.09
N ALA A 197 5.04 -19.22 -36.73
CA ALA A 197 3.75 -19.73 -36.29
C ALA A 197 3.87 -20.43 -34.93
N HIS A 198 4.91 -21.24 -34.75
CA HIS A 198 5.24 -21.88 -33.47
C HIS A 198 5.36 -20.88 -32.32
N LYS A 199 6.16 -19.81 -32.50
CA LYS A 199 6.33 -18.76 -31.48
C LYS A 199 4.99 -18.11 -31.11
N SER A 200 4.13 -17.88 -32.11
CA SER A 200 2.81 -17.27 -31.91
C SER A 200 1.89 -18.18 -31.09
N VAL A 201 1.87 -19.49 -31.38
CA VAL A 201 1.13 -20.51 -30.62
C VAL A 201 1.65 -20.60 -29.18
N LEU A 202 2.97 -20.68 -29.01
CA LEU A 202 3.63 -20.73 -27.71
C LEU A 202 3.31 -19.50 -26.86
N TRP A 203 3.34 -18.30 -27.46
CA TRP A 203 2.92 -17.07 -26.78
C TRP A 203 1.47 -17.14 -26.31
N GLY A 204 0.54 -17.62 -27.14
CA GLY A 204 -0.86 -17.81 -26.75
C GLY A 204 -1.01 -18.73 -25.54
N HIS A 205 -0.30 -19.85 -25.52
CA HIS A 205 -0.30 -20.78 -24.38
C HIS A 205 0.27 -20.15 -23.11
N LEU A 206 1.42 -19.46 -23.20
CA LEU A 206 2.04 -18.79 -22.06
C LEU A 206 1.13 -17.70 -21.49
N ILE A 207 0.45 -16.92 -22.35
CA ILE A 207 -0.55 -15.93 -21.93
C ILE A 207 -1.72 -16.59 -21.20
N ARG A 208 -2.25 -17.71 -21.74
CA ARG A 208 -3.35 -18.45 -21.12
C ARG A 208 -2.97 -18.97 -19.73
N ILE A 209 -1.81 -19.60 -19.59
CA ILE A 209 -1.31 -20.12 -18.31
C ILE A 209 -1.08 -18.98 -17.32
N ALA A 210 -0.42 -17.90 -17.76
CA ALA A 210 -0.17 -16.71 -16.94
C ALA A 210 -1.49 -16.10 -16.43
N SER A 211 -2.47 -15.98 -17.32
CA SER A 211 -3.80 -15.42 -17.02
C SER A 211 -4.55 -16.29 -16.01
N ARG A 212 -4.54 -17.62 -16.21
CA ARG A 212 -5.13 -18.59 -15.28
C ARG A 212 -4.50 -18.49 -13.88
N LYS A 213 -3.17 -18.64 -13.77
CA LYS A 213 -2.47 -18.54 -12.47
C LYS A 213 -2.64 -17.17 -11.81
N LYS A 214 -2.73 -16.08 -12.61
CA LYS A 214 -3.04 -14.74 -12.09
C LYS A 214 -4.45 -14.70 -11.49
N ARG A 215 -5.46 -15.24 -12.19
CA ARG A 215 -6.84 -15.27 -11.72
C ARG A 215 -6.99 -16.09 -10.45
N GLU A 216 -6.38 -17.28 -10.41
CA GLU A 216 -6.35 -18.14 -9.20
C GLU A 216 -5.72 -17.42 -8.00
N ALA A 217 -4.56 -16.79 -8.21
CA ALA A 217 -3.91 -16.03 -7.15
C ALA A 217 -4.75 -14.81 -6.70
N GLN A 218 -5.40 -14.11 -7.63
CA GLN A 218 -6.30 -13.00 -7.30
C GLN A 218 -7.52 -13.47 -6.51
N GLN A 219 -8.11 -14.59 -6.89
CA GLN A 219 -9.24 -15.18 -6.20
C GLN A 219 -8.87 -15.57 -4.76
N HIS A 220 -7.73 -16.25 -4.58
CA HIS A 220 -7.25 -16.61 -3.25
C HIS A 220 -6.92 -15.38 -2.39
N MET A 221 -6.39 -14.31 -2.99
CA MET A 221 -6.20 -13.04 -2.28
C MET A 221 -7.53 -12.42 -1.82
N LEU A 222 -8.57 -12.44 -2.68
CA LEU A 222 -9.89 -11.93 -2.33
C LEU A 222 -10.51 -12.73 -1.17
N GLU A 223 -10.41 -14.05 -1.21
CA GLU A 223 -10.89 -14.96 -0.16
C GLU A 223 -10.20 -14.67 1.19
N LEU A 224 -8.87 -14.57 1.20
CA LEU A 224 -8.11 -14.24 2.41
C LEU A 224 -8.46 -12.84 2.93
N THR A 225 -8.68 -11.87 2.04
CA THR A 225 -9.05 -10.49 2.43
C THR A 225 -10.45 -10.45 3.05
N ASP A 226 -11.40 -11.19 2.49
CA ASP A 226 -12.75 -11.34 3.04
C ASP A 226 -12.72 -12.04 4.42
N GLN A 227 -11.93 -13.11 4.56
CA GLN A 227 -11.72 -13.77 5.85
C GLN A 227 -11.12 -12.83 6.89
N ILE A 228 -10.12 -12.02 6.52
CA ILE A 228 -9.54 -10.99 7.40
C ILE A 228 -10.63 -10.00 7.84
N SER A 229 -11.46 -9.50 6.92
CA SER A 229 -12.54 -8.57 7.22
C SER A 229 -13.56 -9.15 8.22
N LYS A 230 -13.93 -10.43 8.03
CA LYS A 230 -14.84 -11.16 8.93
C LYS A 230 -14.24 -11.36 10.32
N LEU A 231 -13.00 -11.85 10.40
CA LEU A 231 -12.28 -12.07 11.66
C LEU A 231 -12.05 -10.75 12.41
N GLU A 232 -11.72 -9.67 11.70
CA GLU A 232 -11.62 -8.35 12.30
C GLU A 232 -12.95 -7.88 12.89
N THR A 233 -14.06 -8.10 12.19
CA THR A 233 -15.39 -7.71 12.68
C THR A 233 -15.79 -8.51 13.90
N GLN A 234 -15.50 -9.81 13.91
CA GLN A 234 -15.74 -10.69 15.06
C GLN A 234 -14.86 -10.28 16.25
N HIS A 235 -13.56 -10.03 16.03
CA HIS A 235 -12.65 -9.59 17.08
C HIS A 235 -13.02 -8.21 17.64
N LYS A 236 -13.47 -7.26 16.80
CA LYS A 236 -13.98 -5.95 17.23
C LYS A 236 -15.17 -6.08 18.19
N ARG A 237 -16.04 -7.09 17.98
CA ARG A 237 -17.22 -7.34 18.81
C ARG A 237 -16.90 -8.12 20.09
N SER A 238 -16.12 -9.19 19.99
CA SER A 238 -15.91 -10.13 21.10
C SER A 238 -14.63 -9.91 21.91
N GLN A 239 -13.62 -9.27 21.33
CA GLN A 239 -12.26 -9.12 21.89
C GLN A 239 -11.61 -10.45 22.33
N LEU A 240 -12.02 -11.57 21.74
CA LEU A 240 -11.47 -12.90 22.04
C LEU A 240 -10.11 -13.10 21.36
N GLU A 241 -9.14 -13.58 22.14
CA GLU A 241 -7.77 -13.84 21.67
C GLU A 241 -7.72 -14.88 20.55
N GLU A 242 -8.66 -15.82 20.51
CA GLU A 242 -8.77 -16.83 19.45
C GLU A 242 -8.97 -16.20 18.07
N HIS A 243 -9.93 -15.27 17.96
CA HIS A 243 -10.16 -14.54 16.71
C HIS A 243 -8.93 -13.73 16.29
N TYR A 244 -8.19 -13.17 17.26
CA TYR A 244 -6.95 -12.44 16.99
C TYR A 244 -5.85 -13.35 16.44
N ARG A 245 -5.67 -14.55 17.01
CA ARG A 245 -4.70 -15.53 16.53
C ARG A 245 -5.03 -16.00 15.10
N SER A 246 -6.29 -16.32 14.82
CA SER A 246 -6.72 -16.70 13.47
C SER A 246 -6.57 -15.54 12.48
N LEU A 247 -6.80 -14.30 12.91
CA LEU A 247 -6.56 -13.12 12.09
C LEU A 247 -5.08 -12.97 11.72
N LEU A 248 -4.17 -13.16 12.69
CA LEU A 248 -2.72 -13.10 12.44
C LEU A 248 -2.27 -14.19 11.47
N ASP A 249 -2.78 -15.41 11.62
CA ASP A 249 -2.46 -16.51 10.72
C ASP A 249 -2.93 -16.22 9.29
N THR A 250 -4.19 -15.76 9.13
CA THR A 250 -4.74 -15.40 7.82
C THR A 250 -3.95 -14.25 7.17
N ARG A 251 -3.55 -13.23 7.95
CA ARG A 251 -2.68 -12.14 7.49
C ARG A 251 -1.31 -12.66 7.04
N ARG A 252 -0.74 -13.62 7.76
CA ARG A 252 0.53 -14.26 7.38
C ARG A 252 0.41 -15.02 6.07
N GLN A 253 -0.65 -15.80 5.88
CA GLN A 253 -0.92 -16.50 4.62
C GLN A 253 -1.03 -15.50 3.44
N LEU A 254 -1.73 -14.38 3.64
CA LEU A 254 -1.84 -13.33 2.64
C LEU A 254 -0.47 -12.64 2.37
N ALA A 255 0.31 -12.38 3.41
CA ALA A 255 1.65 -11.81 3.30
C ALA A 255 2.60 -12.74 2.51
N ASP A 256 2.54 -14.05 2.74
CA ASP A 256 3.33 -15.03 1.99
C ASP A 256 2.94 -15.07 0.51
N LEU A 257 1.64 -14.98 0.19
CA LEU A 257 1.15 -14.89 -1.18
C LEU A 257 1.65 -13.61 -1.88
N VAL A 258 1.58 -12.47 -1.18
CA VAL A 258 2.10 -11.18 -1.67
C VAL A 258 3.63 -11.23 -1.86
N ALA A 259 4.38 -11.86 -0.94
CA ALA A 259 5.82 -12.06 -1.05
C ALA A 259 6.21 -12.88 -2.30
N ARG A 260 5.45 -13.93 -2.63
CA ARG A 260 5.65 -14.69 -3.89
C ARG A 260 5.48 -13.81 -5.13
N LYS A 261 4.60 -12.81 -5.08
CA LYS A 261 4.44 -11.82 -6.16
C LYS A 261 5.62 -10.84 -6.21
N HIS A 262 6.17 -10.44 -5.08
CA HIS A 262 7.37 -9.58 -5.02
C HIS A 262 8.60 -10.25 -5.65
N HIS A 263 8.77 -11.57 -5.54
CA HIS A 263 9.85 -12.27 -6.23
C HIS A 263 9.86 -11.97 -7.74
N ARG A 264 8.69 -11.92 -8.38
CA ARG A 264 8.54 -11.57 -9.80
C ARG A 264 8.93 -10.11 -10.08
N ALA A 265 8.58 -9.18 -9.17
CA ALA A 265 8.96 -7.78 -9.28
C ALA A 265 10.47 -7.58 -9.13
N THR A 266 11.12 -8.33 -8.23
CA THR A 266 12.57 -8.33 -8.02
C THR A 266 13.33 -8.89 -9.21
N GLN A 267 12.84 -9.97 -9.84
CA GLN A 267 13.39 -10.46 -11.12
C GLN A 267 13.24 -9.40 -12.21
N ARG A 268 12.05 -8.77 -12.32
CA ARG A 268 11.74 -7.72 -13.30
C ARG A 268 12.58 -6.46 -13.16
N SER A 269 12.87 -6.02 -11.94
CA SER A 269 13.70 -4.84 -11.70
C SER A 269 15.17 -5.09 -12.04
N LYS A 270 15.54 -6.32 -12.43
CA LYS A 270 16.93 -6.76 -12.55
C LYS A 270 17.74 -6.40 -11.29
N ALA A 271 17.09 -6.35 -10.12
CA ALA A 271 17.74 -5.96 -8.86
C ALA A 271 18.99 -6.81 -8.60
N PHE A 272 18.98 -8.08 -8.99
CA PHE A 272 20.17 -8.92 -8.97
C PHE A 272 21.32 -8.32 -9.79
N PHE A 273 21.08 -7.93 -11.05
CA PHE A 273 22.08 -7.27 -11.88
C PHE A 273 22.46 -5.90 -11.31
N TYR A 274 21.54 -5.10 -10.78
CA TYR A 274 21.88 -3.82 -10.15
C TYR A 274 22.78 -3.99 -8.90
N ILE A 275 22.43 -4.92 -8.01
CA ILE A 275 23.16 -5.20 -6.76
C ILE A 275 24.54 -5.82 -7.04
N HIS A 276 24.69 -6.53 -8.16
CA HIS A 276 25.90 -7.29 -8.49
C HIS A 276 26.66 -6.76 -9.72
N ALA A 277 26.17 -5.74 -10.42
CA ALA A 277 26.83 -5.19 -11.63
C ALA A 277 28.23 -4.67 -11.34
N ASN A 278 28.44 -4.08 -10.15
CA ASN A 278 29.74 -3.57 -9.71
C ASN A 278 30.52 -4.59 -8.87
N LYS A 279 30.02 -5.82 -8.71
CA LYS A 279 30.74 -6.90 -8.02
C LYS A 279 31.31 -7.83 -9.09
N SER A 280 32.64 -7.90 -9.21
CA SER A 280 33.30 -8.88 -10.07
C SER A 280 32.81 -10.28 -9.70
N GLY A 281 31.96 -10.87 -10.54
CA GLY A 281 31.36 -12.18 -10.27
C GLY A 281 32.42 -13.29 -10.24
N ARG A 282 32.10 -14.42 -9.60
CA ARG A 282 32.97 -15.62 -9.58
C ARG A 282 33.36 -16.09 -10.99
N LEU A 283 32.52 -15.83 -11.98
CA LEU A 283 32.79 -16.12 -13.40
C LEU A 283 33.95 -15.28 -13.95
N LEU A 284 33.93 -13.96 -13.71
CA LEU A 284 35.00 -13.04 -14.10
C LEU A 284 36.30 -13.37 -13.35
N ALA A 285 36.20 -13.64 -12.03
CA ALA A 285 37.33 -14.06 -11.22
C ALA A 285 37.93 -15.42 -11.66
N ARG A 286 37.14 -16.32 -12.26
CA ARG A 286 37.63 -17.56 -12.88
C ARG A 286 38.28 -17.31 -14.24
N MET A 287 37.76 -16.38 -15.04
CA MET A 287 38.36 -16.01 -16.34
C MET A 287 39.68 -15.24 -16.19
N ILE A 288 39.88 -14.52 -15.07
CA ILE A 288 41.12 -13.76 -14.79
C ILE A 288 42.20 -14.63 -14.11
N ARG A 289 41.88 -15.85 -13.66
CA ARG A 289 42.91 -16.77 -13.17
C ARG A 289 43.70 -17.32 -14.37
N PRO A 290 45.03 -17.09 -14.44
CA PRO A 290 45.85 -17.78 -15.42
C PRO A 290 45.77 -19.28 -15.18
N GLN A 291 45.75 -20.07 -16.26
CA GLN A 291 45.92 -21.53 -16.19
C GLN A 291 47.32 -21.88 -15.67
#